data_AF-A0A8C9FYY1-F1
#
_entry.id   AF-A0A8C9FYY1-F1
#
_cell.length_a   1.000
_cell.length_b   1.000
_cell.length_c   1.000
_cell.angle_alpha   90.00
_cell.angle_beta   90.00
_cell.angle_gamma   90.00
#
_symmetry.space_group_name_H-M   'P 1'
#
loop_
_entity.id
_entity.type
_entity.pdbx_description
1 polymer ?
#
loop_
_entity_poly.entity_id
_entity_poly.type
_entity_poly.pdbx_seq_one_letter_code
_entity_poly.pdbx_strand_id
1 'polypeptide(L)'
;GGPAMEAETLEARINKATNPLNKELDWDGINAFCEQLNKELEGPPLATRLLAHKIQSPQEWEAIQALTVSCGSQSISARWGRTSAPLLPGEEQSSRM
;
A
#
# COMPACT_ATOMS: atom_id res chain seq x y z
N GLY A 1 34.24 -5.81 -7.06
CA GLY A 1 33.47 -4.62 -6.67
C GLY A 1 32.02 -5.00 -6.68
N GLY A 2 31.37 -5.03 -5.52
CA GLY A 2 29.92 -5.22 -5.47
C GLY A 2 29.23 -3.93 -5.94
N PRO A 3 28.09 -4.01 -6.65
CA PRO A 3 27.34 -2.79 -6.93
C PRO A 3 26.96 -2.19 -5.59
N ALA A 4 27.33 -0.93 -5.41
CA ALA A 4 26.86 -0.11 -4.32
C ALA A 4 25.34 -0.27 -4.24
N MET A 5 24.83 -0.52 -3.04
CA MET A 5 23.44 -0.28 -2.72
C MET A 5 23.21 1.24 -2.84
N GLU A 6 23.18 1.75 -4.08
CA GLU A 6 22.55 3.04 -4.35
C GLU A 6 21.12 2.88 -3.86
N ALA A 7 20.70 3.76 -2.96
CA ALA A 7 19.33 3.75 -2.48
C ALA A 7 18.41 3.82 -3.70
N GLU A 8 17.77 2.70 -4.07
CA GLU A 8 16.82 2.67 -5.18
C GLU A 8 15.79 3.78 -4.93
N THR A 9 15.68 4.70 -5.88
CA THR A 9 14.74 5.81 -5.83
C THR A 9 13.31 5.28 -5.73
N LEU A 10 12.39 6.10 -5.21
CA LEU A 10 10.96 5.77 -5.18
C LEU A 10 10.44 5.32 -6.56
N GLU A 11 10.95 5.94 -7.62
CA GLU A 11 10.65 5.61 -9.02
C GLU A 11 11.14 4.21 -9.43
N ALA A 12 12.38 3.85 -9.08
CA ALA A 12 12.91 2.53 -9.37
C ALA A 12 12.12 1.44 -8.63
N ARG A 13 11.81 1.67 -7.35
CA ARG A 13 11.05 0.73 -6.51
C ARG A 13 9.64 0.52 -7.02
N ILE A 14 8.90 1.59 -7.33
CA ILE A 14 7.53 1.46 -7.83
C ILE A 14 7.50 0.78 -9.20
N ASN A 15 8.46 1.07 -10.09
CA ASN A 15 8.53 0.43 -11.39
C ASN A 15 8.77 -1.09 -11.29
N LYS A 16 9.58 -1.51 -10.30
CA LYS A 16 9.81 -2.93 -10.02
C LYS A 16 8.56 -3.60 -9.41
N ALA A 17 7.95 -2.94 -8.42
CA ALA A 17 6.77 -3.46 -7.73
C ALA A 17 5.52 -3.54 -8.62
N THR A 18 5.40 -2.66 -9.63
CA THR A 18 4.27 -2.64 -10.58
C THR A 18 4.66 -3.14 -11.97
N ASN A 19 5.73 -3.92 -12.11
CA ASN A 19 6.16 -4.40 -13.42
C ASN A 19 5.08 -5.33 -14.01
N PRO A 20 4.58 -5.09 -15.23
CA PRO A 20 3.59 -5.96 -15.87
C PRO A 20 4.08 -7.39 -16.11
N LEU A 21 5.40 -7.63 -16.06
CA LEU A 21 6.01 -8.96 -16.17
C LEU A 21 6.05 -9.73 -14.85
N ASN A 22 5.67 -9.10 -13.73
CA ASN A 22 5.58 -9.76 -12.45
C ASN A 22 4.55 -10.89 -12.52
N LYS A 23 4.94 -12.09 -12.12
CA LYS A 23 4.02 -13.25 -12.08
C LYS A 23 3.09 -13.18 -10.87
N GLU A 24 3.54 -12.53 -9.81
CA GLU A 24 2.88 -12.38 -8.52
C GLU A 24 3.24 -11.01 -7.92
N LEU A 25 2.56 -10.61 -6.84
CA LEU A 25 2.82 -9.34 -6.16
C LEU A 25 4.20 -9.36 -5.47
N ASP A 26 5.03 -8.38 -5.80
CA ASP A 26 6.33 -8.15 -5.13
C ASP A 26 6.11 -7.45 -3.78
N TRP A 27 5.66 -8.20 -2.78
CA TRP A 27 5.39 -7.68 -1.43
C TRP A 27 6.62 -7.07 -0.76
N ASP A 28 7.82 -7.61 -1.04
CA ASP A 28 9.08 -7.06 -0.56
C ASP A 28 9.37 -5.69 -1.19
N GLY A 29 9.17 -5.56 -2.51
CA GLY A 29 9.27 -4.29 -3.23
C GLY A 29 8.22 -3.26 -2.77
N ILE A 30 6.99 -3.70 -2.53
CA ILE A 30 5.90 -2.86 -1.99
C ILE A 30 6.26 -2.32 -0.60
N ASN A 31 6.72 -3.18 0.31
CA ASN A 31 7.12 -2.77 1.65
C ASN A 31 8.32 -1.83 1.61
N ALA A 32 9.33 -2.13 0.79
CA ALA A 32 10.50 -1.27 0.65
C ALA A 32 10.17 0.10 0.06
N PHE A 33 9.21 0.19 -0.87
CA PHE A 33 8.68 1.47 -1.37
C PHE A 33 7.99 2.26 -0.25
N CYS A 34 7.14 1.60 0.55
CA CYS A 34 6.46 2.25 1.68
C CYS A 34 7.44 2.75 2.74
N GLU A 35 8.47 1.97 3.07
CA GLU A 35 9.52 2.38 4.00
C GLU A 35 10.33 3.56 3.49
N GLN A 36 10.69 3.58 2.19
CA GLN A 36 11.42 4.68 1.59
C GLN A 36 10.59 5.97 1.56
N LEU A 37 9.30 5.85 1.22
CA LEU A 37 8.34 6.96 1.22
C LEU A 37 8.26 7.60 2.60
N ASN A 38 8.21 6.80 3.66
CA ASN A 38 8.16 7.28 5.04
C ASN A 38 9.47 7.95 5.51
N LYS A 39 10.59 7.68 4.84
CA LYS A 39 11.90 8.26 5.16
C LYS A 39 12.15 9.60 4.44
N GLU A 40 11.49 9.84 3.30
CA GLU A 40 11.63 11.07 2.52
C GLU A 40 10.56 12.11 2.89
N LEU A 41 10.99 13.32 3.25
CA LEU A 41 10.09 14.42 3.63
C LEU A 41 9.13 14.83 2.47
N GLU A 42 9.61 14.74 1.23
CA GLU A 42 8.82 14.94 0.00
C GLU A 42 8.35 13.63 -0.64
N GLY A 43 8.54 12.50 0.04
CA GLY A 43 8.15 11.17 -0.43
C GLY A 43 6.65 11.03 -0.68
N PRO A 44 5.75 11.47 0.23
CA PRO A 44 4.30 11.34 0.05
C PRO A 44 3.72 11.99 -1.22
N PRO A 45 4.01 13.27 -1.56
CA PRO A 45 3.50 13.88 -2.79
C PRO A 45 4.10 13.24 -4.05
N LEU A 46 5.40 12.89 -4.04
CA LEU A 46 6.05 12.21 -5.16
C LEU A 46 5.45 10.83 -5.41
N ALA A 47 5.33 10.01 -4.37
CA ALA A 47 4.76 8.68 -4.44
C ALA A 47 3.31 8.69 -4.93
N THR A 48 2.49 9.65 -4.47
CA THR A 48 1.10 9.79 -4.92
C THR A 48 1.04 10.02 -6.42
N ARG A 49 1.93 10.86 -6.97
CA ARG A 49 2.00 11.14 -8.41
C ARG A 49 2.43 9.90 -9.21
N LEU A 50 3.43 9.18 -8.72
CA LEU A 50 3.90 7.94 -9.35
C LEU A 50 2.81 6.86 -9.35
N LEU A 51 2.13 6.67 -8.22
CA LEU A 51 1.01 5.74 -8.08
C LEU A 51 -0.15 6.11 -9.00
N ALA A 52 -0.56 7.38 -9.04
CA ALA A 52 -1.63 7.84 -9.91
C ALA A 52 -1.34 7.53 -11.40
N HIS A 53 -0.09 7.72 -11.83
CA HIS A 53 0.33 7.38 -13.18
C HIS A 53 0.26 5.86 -13.45
N LYS A 54 0.71 5.04 -12.49
CA LYS A 54 0.67 3.57 -12.61
C LYS A 54 -0.75 3.01 -12.58
N ILE A 55 -1.65 3.58 -11.78
CA ILE A 55 -3.08 3.21 -11.71
C ILE A 55 -3.78 3.50 -13.04
N GLN A 56 -3.36 4.54 -13.77
CA GLN A 56 -3.89 4.88 -15.09
C GLN A 56 -3.26 4.07 -16.23
N SER A 57 -2.39 3.10 -15.94
CA SER A 57 -1.79 2.28 -16.99
C SER A 57 -2.88 1.50 -17.74
N PRO A 58 -2.80 1.42 -19.08
CA PRO A 58 -3.71 0.58 -19.88
C PRO A 58 -3.52 -0.93 -19.61
N GLN A 59 -2.44 -1.31 -18.90
CA GLN A 59 -2.18 -2.68 -18.52
C GLN A 59 -2.88 -2.96 -17.18
N GLU A 60 -3.96 -3.73 -17.23
CA GLU A 60 -4.78 -4.08 -16.06
C GLU A 60 -3.92 -4.60 -14.89
N TRP A 61 -2.95 -5.47 -15.19
CA TRP A 61 -2.07 -6.03 -14.17
C TRP A 61 -1.11 -5.02 -13.53
N GLU A 62 -0.60 -4.03 -14.28
CA GLU A 62 0.21 -2.95 -13.71
C GLU A 62 -0.65 -2.05 -12.80
N ALA A 63 -1.88 -1.74 -13.22
CA ALA A 63 -2.82 -0.93 -12.43
C ALA A 63 -3.24 -1.64 -11.14
N ILE A 64 -3.52 -2.94 -11.17
CA ILE A 64 -3.87 -3.76 -9.99
C ILE A 64 -2.71 -3.79 -8.98
N GLN A 65 -1.47 -3.96 -9.45
CA GLN A 65 -0.29 -3.92 -8.59
C GLN A 65 -0.11 -2.53 -7.97
N ALA A 66 -0.30 -1.46 -8.74
CA ALA A 66 -0.21 -0.08 -8.23
C ALA A 66 -1.28 0.24 -7.17
N LEU A 67 -2.51 -0.23 -7.37
CA LEU A 67 -3.57 -0.14 -6.37
C LEU A 67 -3.20 -0.91 -5.09
N THR A 68 -2.56 -2.07 -5.24
CA THR A 68 -2.10 -2.88 -4.10
C THR A 68 -0.96 -2.19 -3.37
N VAL A 69 -0.01 -1.55 -4.06
CA VAL A 69 1.04 -0.72 -3.42
C VAL A 69 0.39 0.42 -2.62
N SER A 70 -0.60 1.10 -3.20
CA SER A 70 -1.32 2.19 -2.54
C SER A 70 -2.14 1.71 -1.33
N CYS A 71 -2.68 0.49 -1.39
CA CYS A 71 -3.56 -0.05 -0.33
C CYS A 71 -2.77 -0.83 0.73
N GLY A 72 -1.61 -1.38 0.37
CA GLY A 72 -0.78 -2.26 1.18
C GLY A 72 -0.21 -1.59 2.43
N SER A 73 -0.15 -0.25 2.46
CA SER A 73 0.30 0.48 3.66
C SER A 73 -0.76 0.54 4.78
N GLN A 74 -2.03 0.24 4.53
CA GLN A 74 -3.10 0.39 5.54
C GLN A 74 -4.12 -0.74 5.41
N SER A 75 -3.88 -1.84 6.12
CA SER A 75 -4.91 -2.63 6.80
C SER A 75 -6.30 -2.65 6.13
N ILE A 76 -6.35 -3.15 4.90
CA ILE A 76 -7.63 -3.36 4.18
C ILE A 76 -8.51 -4.37 4.93
N SER A 77 -7.94 -5.13 5.86
CA SER A 77 -8.67 -6.03 6.76
C SER A 77 -9.52 -5.32 7.83
N ALA A 78 -9.41 -4.00 8.04
CA ALA A 78 -10.10 -3.33 9.16
C ALA A 78 -11.22 -2.36 8.77
N ARG A 79 -11.33 -1.95 7.49
CA ARG A 79 -12.30 -0.93 7.06
C ARG A 79 -13.44 -1.42 6.16
N TRP A 80 -13.28 -2.56 5.48
CA TRP A 80 -14.35 -3.13 4.65
C TRP A 80 -15.24 -4.16 5.38
N GLY A 81 -14.96 -4.48 6.65
CA GLY A 81 -15.74 -5.43 7.45
C GLY A 81 -16.47 -4.86 8.66
N ARG A 82 -16.49 -3.52 8.87
CA ARG A 82 -16.97 -2.92 10.14
C ARG A 82 -18.04 -1.83 9.99
N THR A 83 -18.74 -1.78 8.86
CA THR A 83 -19.96 -0.97 8.70
C THR A 83 -21.12 -1.87 8.31
N SER A 84 -21.52 -2.78 9.20
CA SER A 84 -22.87 -3.37 9.26
C SER A 84 -22.99 -4.30 10.47
N ALA A 85 -23.03 -3.74 11.68
CA ALA A 85 -23.67 -4.39 12.81
C ALA A 85 -24.42 -3.29 13.59
N PRO A 86 -25.77 -3.34 13.66
CA PRO A 86 -26.50 -2.43 14.53
C PRO A 86 -26.17 -2.76 15.98
N LEU A 87 -25.88 -1.74 16.78
CA LEU A 87 -25.76 -1.88 18.24
C LEU A 87 -27.13 -2.33 18.78
N LEU A 88 -27.18 -3.51 19.40
CA LEU A 88 -28.34 -3.95 20.17
C LEU A 88 -28.35 -3.18 21.51
N PRO A 89 -29.46 -2.53 21.90
CA PRO A 89 -29.59 -1.94 23.21
C PRO A 89 -29.92 -3.05 24.22
N GLY A 90 -29.03 -3.32 25.17
CA GLY A 90 -29.33 -4.32 26.21
C GLY A 90 -28.18 -4.77 27.13
N GLU A 91 -26.97 -4.23 26.99
CA GLU A 91 -25.83 -4.65 27.80
C GLU A 91 -25.47 -3.60 28.86
N GLU A 92 -26.43 -3.28 29.72
CA GLU A 92 -26.16 -2.68 31.03
C GLU A 92 -26.49 -3.74 32.11
N GLN A 93 -25.61 -4.72 32.28
CA GLN A 93 -25.59 -5.51 33.51
C GLN A 93 -24.64 -4.81 34.48
N SER A 94 -25.21 -3.79 35.11
CA SER A 94 -24.69 -3.12 36.30
C SER A 94 -24.42 -4.15 37.39
N SER A 95 -23.16 -4.58 37.48
CA SER A 95 -22.61 -5.20 38.67
C SER A 95 -22.34 -4.08 39.68
N ARG A 96 -23.26 -3.84 40.62
CA ARG A 96 -23.00 -3.18 41.91
C ARG A 96 -24.21 -3.28 42.85
N MET A 97 -24.00 -4.12 43.88
CA MET A 97 -24.63 -4.18 45.21
C MET A 97 -26.11 -4.57 45.31
#